data_AF-A0A6P8W5Q5-F1
#
_entry.id   AF-A0A6P8W5Q5-F1
#
_cell.length_a   1.000
_cell.length_b   1.000
_cell.length_c   1.000
_cell.angle_alpha   90.00
_cell.angle_beta   90.00
_cell.angle_gamma   90.00
#
_symmetry.space_group_name_H-M   'P 1'
#
loop_
_entity.id
_entity.type
_entity.pdbx_description
1 polymer ?
#
loop_
_entity_poly.entity_id
_entity_poly.type
_entity_poly.pdbx_seq_one_letter_code
_entity_poly.pdbx_strand_id
1 'polypeptide(L)'
;MHSLPLIFARQLNPGVVLTQELSMKIFKYETLKRERSQLDDEIVQIRKKQDNIEDNLAEALAEDEFQRCQQGELLGEPNEQELLEIFKQHLGRIIDKLATKYERKIYLEMDLQKMKTTIEKEIVAVNEETAAANKEST
;
A
#
# COMPACT_ATOMS: atom_id res chain seq x y z
N MET A 1 -2.91 9.59 -25.79
CA MET A 1 -4.19 9.85 -25.10
C MET A 1 -4.32 8.84 -23.97
N HIS A 2 -4.24 9.26 -22.71
CA HIS A 2 -4.57 8.36 -21.59
C HIS A 2 -6.09 8.18 -21.59
N SER A 3 -6.56 6.95 -21.79
CA SER A 3 -7.98 6.63 -21.67
C SER A 3 -8.45 6.93 -20.26
N LEU A 4 -9.60 7.58 -20.12
CA LEU A 4 -10.19 7.88 -18.85
C LEU A 4 -10.40 6.59 -18.03
N PRO A 5 -10.10 6.56 -16.72
CA PRO A 5 -10.37 5.40 -15.89
C PRO A 5 -11.84 4.98 -16.01
N LEU A 6 -12.08 3.69 -16.23
CA LEU A 6 -13.43 3.13 -16.44
C LEU A 6 -14.43 3.53 -15.35
N ILE A 7 -13.95 3.70 -14.11
CA ILE A 7 -14.77 4.10 -12.96
C ILE A 7 -15.38 5.50 -13.14
N PHE A 8 -14.65 6.42 -13.78
CA PHE A 8 -15.11 7.78 -14.06
C PHE A 8 -15.78 7.89 -15.43
N ALA A 9 -15.31 7.14 -16.43
CA ALA A 9 -15.88 7.14 -17.78
C ALA A 9 -17.35 6.77 -17.81
N ARG A 10 -17.77 5.83 -16.97
CA ARG A 10 -19.18 5.40 -16.87
C ARG A 10 -20.09 6.44 -16.22
N GLN A 11 -19.53 7.45 -15.55
CA GLN A 11 -20.29 8.48 -14.86
C GLN A 11 -20.53 9.72 -15.74
N LEU A 12 -19.88 9.83 -16.90
CA LEU A 12 -20.02 10.98 -17.79
C LEU A 12 -21.17 10.80 -18.77
N ASN A 13 -21.97 11.86 -18.94
CA ASN A 13 -23.00 11.90 -19.98
C ASN A 13 -22.36 11.96 -21.39
N PRO A 14 -23.03 11.42 -22.42
CA PRO A 14 -22.58 11.60 -23.80
C PRO A 14 -22.42 13.08 -24.17
N GLY A 15 -21.32 13.43 -24.84
CA GLY A 15 -21.04 14.80 -25.28
C GLY A 15 -20.40 15.70 -24.22
N VAL A 16 -20.20 15.21 -22.99
CA VAL A 16 -19.48 15.96 -21.95
C VAL A 16 -18.01 16.16 -22.34
N VAL A 17 -17.56 17.40 -22.27
CA VAL A 17 -16.13 17.76 -22.39
C VAL A 17 -15.58 17.98 -20.99
N LEU A 18 -14.53 17.23 -20.64
CA LEU A 18 -13.87 17.38 -19.35
C LEU A 18 -13.16 18.74 -19.26
N THR A 19 -13.31 19.40 -18.12
CA THR A 19 -12.47 20.56 -17.81
C THR A 19 -11.01 20.12 -17.64
N GLN A 20 -10.08 21.05 -17.87
CA GLN A 20 -8.66 20.79 -17.66
C GLN A 20 -8.38 20.39 -16.20
N GLU A 21 -9.05 21.05 -15.26
CA GLU A 21 -8.91 20.77 -13.82
C GLU A 21 -9.38 19.36 -13.46
N LEU A 22 -10.55 18.93 -13.94
CA LEU A 22 -11.07 17.58 -13.72
C LEU A 22 -10.15 16.52 -14.34
N SER A 23 -9.64 16.79 -15.55
CA SER A 23 -8.66 15.92 -16.21
C SER A 23 -7.37 15.76 -15.39
N MET A 24 -6.86 16.86 -14.81
CA MET A 24 -5.68 16.82 -13.95
C MET A 24 -5.92 16.04 -12.66
N LYS A 25 -7.09 16.18 -12.03
CA LYS A 25 -7.46 15.42 -10.83
C LYS A 25 -7.54 13.93 -11.12
N ILE A 26 -8.14 13.55 -12.24
CA ILE A 26 -8.21 12.14 -12.69
C ILE A 26 -6.80 11.58 -12.95
N PHE A 27 -5.93 12.35 -13.59
CA PHE A 27 -4.53 11.94 -13.79
C PHE A 27 -3.79 11.76 -12.45
N LYS A 28 -3.98 12.67 -11.50
CA LYS A 28 -3.41 12.57 -10.16
C LYS A 28 -3.92 11.33 -9.43
N TYR A 29 -5.22 11.04 -9.50
CA TYR A 29 -5.82 9.83 -8.93
C TYR A 29 -5.17 8.55 -9.46
N GLU A 30 -4.99 8.44 -10.79
CA GLU A 30 -4.32 7.26 -11.38
C GLU A 30 -2.83 7.18 -11.02
N THR A 31 -2.18 8.31 -10.77
CA THR A 31 -0.80 8.32 -10.27
C THR A 31 -0.72 7.78 -8.85
N LEU A 32 -1.58 8.25 -7.95
CA LEU A 32 -1.67 7.75 -6.58
C LEU A 32 -2.07 6.27 -6.53
N LYS A 33 -2.93 5.82 -7.44
CA LYS A 33 -3.34 4.41 -7.54
C LYS A 33 -2.17 3.51 -7.95
N ARG A 34 -1.33 3.98 -8.88
CA ARG A 34 -0.09 3.29 -9.26
C ARG A 34 0.91 3.23 -8.11
N GLU A 35 1.10 4.35 -7.39
CA GLU A 35 1.93 4.39 -6.18
C GLU A 35 1.45 3.36 -5.15
N ARG A 36 0.12 3.25 -4.93
CA ARG A 36 -0.47 2.27 -4.00
C ARG A 36 -0.16 0.84 -4.43
N SER A 37 -0.28 0.53 -5.72
CA SER A 37 0.07 -0.79 -6.26
C SER A 37 1.55 -1.12 -6.07
N GLN A 38 2.44 -0.15 -6.33
CA GLN A 38 3.88 -0.33 -6.11
C GLN A 38 4.19 -0.59 -4.62
N LEU A 39 3.49 0.13 -3.73
CA LEU A 39 3.63 -0.05 -2.30
C LEU A 39 3.18 -1.45 -1.84
N ASP A 40 2.12 -2.00 -2.44
CA ASP A 40 1.70 -3.39 -2.19
C ASP A 40 2.79 -4.39 -2.57
N ASP A 41 3.41 -4.22 -3.75
CA ASP A 41 4.51 -5.08 -4.22
C ASP A 41 5.73 -4.99 -3.29
N GLU A 42 6.08 -3.79 -2.84
CA GLU A 42 7.17 -3.56 -1.89
C GLU A 42 6.90 -4.24 -0.55
N ILE A 43 5.67 -4.15 -0.02
CA ILE A 43 5.28 -4.82 1.23
C ILE A 43 5.45 -6.34 1.08
N VAL A 44 4.99 -6.92 -0.03
CA VAL A 44 5.15 -8.35 -0.31
C VAL A 44 6.63 -8.74 -0.33
N GLN A 45 7.49 -7.95 -0.97
CA GLN A 45 8.93 -8.21 -1.00
C GLN A 45 9.58 -8.13 0.39
N ILE A 46 9.16 -7.16 1.23
CA ILE A 46 9.69 -7.02 2.58
C ILE A 46 9.22 -8.19 3.45
N ARG A 47 7.97 -8.65 3.33
CA ARG A 47 7.47 -9.83 4.04
C ARG A 47 8.25 -11.08 3.68
N LYS A 48 8.52 -11.33 2.39
CA LYS A 48 9.38 -12.46 1.98
C LYS A 48 10.78 -12.39 2.60
N LYS A 49 11.34 -11.19 2.74
CA LYS A 49 12.64 -11.00 3.42
C LYS A 49 12.54 -11.27 4.92
N GLN A 50 11.42 -10.91 5.55
CA GLN A 50 11.15 -11.23 6.94
C GLN A 50 11.09 -12.74 7.14
N ASP A 51 10.27 -13.44 6.34
CA ASP A 51 10.12 -14.89 6.39
C ASP A 51 11.49 -15.57 6.29
N ASN A 52 12.32 -15.17 5.32
CA ASN A 52 13.67 -15.72 5.16
C ASN A 52 14.59 -15.44 6.38
N ILE A 53 14.45 -14.28 7.05
CA ILE A 53 15.25 -13.98 8.25
C ILE A 53 14.76 -14.83 9.42
N GLU A 54 13.45 -15.01 9.57
CA GLU A 54 12.84 -15.84 10.60
C GLU A 54 13.25 -17.31 10.43
N ASP A 55 13.22 -17.85 9.22
CA ASP A 55 13.66 -19.21 8.91
C ASP A 55 15.13 -19.43 9.26
N ASN A 56 16.02 -18.53 8.81
CA ASN A 56 17.45 -18.62 9.11
C ASN A 56 17.74 -18.49 10.60
N LEU A 57 16.96 -17.66 11.31
CA LEU A 57 17.12 -17.47 12.74
C LEU A 57 16.66 -18.71 13.52
N ALA A 58 15.54 -19.31 13.12
CA ALA A 58 15.05 -20.55 13.70
C ALA A 58 16.07 -21.69 13.51
N GLU A 59 16.65 -21.81 12.31
CA GLU A 59 17.70 -22.80 12.03
C GLU A 59 18.96 -22.56 12.89
N ALA A 60 19.42 -21.31 13.00
CA ALA A 60 20.59 -20.97 13.81
C ALA A 60 20.38 -21.26 15.30
N LEU A 61 19.19 -20.97 15.84
CA LEU A 61 18.85 -21.25 17.23
C LEU A 61 18.75 -22.76 17.50
N ALA A 62 18.19 -23.52 16.56
CA ALA A 62 18.10 -24.98 16.68
C ALA A 62 19.47 -25.66 16.60
N GLU A 63 20.35 -25.19 15.71
CA GLU A 63 21.73 -25.70 15.62
C GLU A 63 22.53 -25.37 16.89
N ASP A 64 22.41 -24.15 17.42
CA ASP A 64 23.05 -23.76 18.69
C ASP A 64 22.59 -24.65 19.85
N GLU A 65 21.28 -24.89 19.96
CA GLU A 65 20.72 -25.82 20.96
C GLU A 65 21.27 -27.25 20.80
N PHE A 66 21.34 -27.73 19.56
CA PHE A 66 21.88 -29.05 19.27
C PHE A 66 23.37 -29.17 19.64
N GLN A 67 24.18 -28.16 19.34
CA GLN A 67 25.60 -28.13 19.70
C GLN A 67 25.81 -28.09 21.21
N ARG A 68 25.02 -27.29 21.95
CA ARG A 68 25.05 -27.30 23.43
C ARG A 68 24.73 -28.68 24.00
N CYS A 69 23.69 -29.34 23.46
CA CYS A 69 23.32 -30.70 23.84
C CYS A 69 24.49 -31.68 23.65
N GLN A 70 25.22 -31.59 22.54
CA GLN A 70 26.38 -32.46 22.29
C GLN A 70 27.55 -32.21 23.25
N GLN A 71 27.77 -30.96 23.63
CA GLN A 71 28.87 -30.58 24.52
C GLN A 71 28.60 -30.91 26.00
N GLY A 72 27.40 -31.41 26.32
CA GLY A 72 26.98 -31.70 27.69
C GLY A 72 26.81 -30.43 28.53
N GLU A 73 26.69 -29.27 27.88
CA GLU A 73 26.47 -27.99 28.55
C GLU A 73 25.00 -27.92 29.01
N LEU A 74 24.79 -27.95 30.34
CA LEU A 74 23.52 -27.69 31.02
C LEU A 74 23.24 -26.20 31.22
N LEU A 75 23.89 -25.32 30.43
CA LEU A 75 23.59 -23.88 30.48
C LEU A 75 22.21 -23.68 29.83
N GLY A 76 21.30 -23.10 30.62
CA GLY A 76 19.88 -23.02 30.30
C GLY A 76 19.62 -22.38 28.94
N GLU A 77 18.50 -22.77 28.33
CA GLU A 77 17.95 -22.11 27.14
C GLU A 77 18.09 -20.58 27.26
N PRO A 78 18.38 -19.88 26.15
CA PRO A 78 18.48 -18.42 26.18
C PRO A 78 17.23 -17.87 26.83
N ASN A 79 17.43 -17.02 27.83
CA ASN A 79 16.31 -16.50 28.59
C ASN A 79 15.46 -15.60 27.67
N GLU A 80 14.21 -15.35 28.07
CA GLU A 80 13.26 -14.59 27.26
C GLU A 80 13.80 -13.20 26.84
N GLN A 81 14.63 -12.58 27.68
CA GLN A 81 15.24 -11.28 27.40
C GLN A 81 16.30 -11.37 26.30
N GLU A 82 17.13 -12.41 26.31
CA GLU A 82 18.14 -12.68 25.29
C GLU A 82 17.50 -12.98 23.94
N LEU A 83 16.45 -13.82 23.92
CA LEU A 83 15.68 -14.08 22.70
C LEU A 83 15.04 -12.81 22.14
N LEU A 84 14.47 -11.96 23.01
CA LEU A 84 13.90 -10.68 22.60
C LEU A 84 14.97 -9.76 21.98
N GLU A 85 16.17 -9.72 22.54
CA GLU A 85 17.29 -8.94 21.99
C GLU A 85 17.73 -9.47 20.63
N ILE A 86 17.84 -10.79 20.48
CA ILE A 86 18.13 -11.45 19.20
C ILE A 86 17.06 -11.08 18.16
N PHE A 87 15.77 -11.23 18.48
CA PHE A 87 14.69 -10.86 17.56
C PHE A 87 14.72 -9.37 17.21
N LYS A 88 15.00 -8.48 18.17
CA LYS A 88 15.13 -7.04 17.90
C LYS A 88 16.30 -6.75 16.95
N GLN A 89 17.44 -7.40 17.13
CA GLN A 89 18.61 -7.20 16.27
C GLN A 89 18.35 -7.66 14.84
N HIS A 90 17.71 -8.82 14.67
CA HIS A 90 17.50 -9.43 13.35
C HIS A 90 16.25 -8.93 12.63
N LEU A 91 15.16 -8.69 13.36
CA LEU A 91 13.84 -8.33 12.81
C LEU A 91 13.45 -6.87 13.05
N GLY A 92 14.05 -6.15 14.01
CA GLY A 92 13.61 -4.79 14.35
C GLY A 92 13.57 -3.85 13.14
N ARG A 93 14.67 -3.82 12.37
CA ARG A 93 14.73 -2.98 11.17
C ARG A 93 13.74 -3.39 10.07
N ILE A 94 13.37 -4.66 9.97
CA ILE A 94 12.40 -5.11 8.95
C ILE A 94 10.97 -4.79 9.37
N ILE A 95 10.68 -4.91 10.67
CA ILE A 95 9.41 -4.52 11.28
C ILE A 95 9.19 -3.01 11.12
N ASP A 96 10.20 -2.19 11.41
CA ASP A 96 10.12 -0.73 11.23
C ASP A 96 9.81 -0.35 9.78
N LYS A 97 10.50 -0.99 8.83
CA LYS A 97 10.24 -0.78 7.39
C LYS A 97 8.81 -1.16 7.02
N LEU A 98 8.31 -2.30 7.49
CA LEU A 98 6.93 -2.72 7.26
C LEU A 98 5.94 -1.72 7.84
N ALA A 99 6.17 -1.27 9.08
CA ALA A 99 5.32 -0.30 9.76
C ALA A 99 5.19 0.99 8.94
N THR A 100 6.31 1.58 8.50
CA THR A 100 6.30 2.78 7.66
C THR A 100 5.57 2.55 6.33
N LYS A 101 5.71 1.37 5.71
CA LYS A 101 5.03 1.05 4.45
C LYS A 101 3.52 0.89 4.62
N TYR A 102 3.08 0.19 5.67
CA TYR A 102 1.65 0.08 5.98
C TYR A 102 1.03 1.44 6.36
N GLU A 103 1.74 2.25 7.14
CA GLU A 103 1.30 3.61 7.47
C GLU A 103 1.12 4.45 6.20
N ARG A 104 2.11 4.46 5.30
CA ARG A 104 2.01 5.15 4.01
C ARG A 104 0.82 4.64 3.19
N LYS A 105 0.55 3.33 3.21
CA LYS A 105 -0.57 2.72 2.50
C LYS A 105 -1.91 3.25 3.01
N ILE A 106 -2.09 3.33 4.33
CA ILE A 106 -3.31 3.86 4.95
C ILE A 106 -3.53 5.32 4.54
N TYR A 107 -2.50 6.16 4.63
CA TYR A 107 -2.61 7.57 4.22
C TYR A 107 -2.95 7.71 2.74
N LEU A 108 -2.31 6.91 1.89
CA LEU A 108 -2.56 6.93 0.45
C LEU A 108 -3.97 6.45 0.09
N GLU A 109 -4.52 5.46 0.80
CA GLU A 109 -5.90 5.01 0.63
C GLU A 109 -6.90 6.09 1.04
N MET A 110 -6.64 6.82 2.12
CA MET A 110 -7.46 7.98 2.51
C MET A 110 -7.43 9.08 1.45
N ASP A 111 -6.26 9.40 0.90
CA ASP A 111 -6.11 10.43 -0.14
C ASP A 111 -6.78 10.01 -1.45
N LEU A 112 -6.65 8.74 -1.85
CA LEU A 112 -7.35 8.17 -3.00
C LEU A 112 -8.87 8.28 -2.84
N GLN A 113 -9.39 7.93 -1.66
CA GLN A 113 -10.82 8.00 -1.40
C GLN A 113 -11.34 9.44 -1.44
N LYS A 114 -10.64 10.39 -0.82
CA LYS A 114 -10.97 11.82 -0.90
C LYS A 114 -10.97 12.30 -2.35
N MET A 115 -9.92 11.98 -3.11
CA MET A 115 -9.78 12.41 -4.49
C MET A 115 -10.85 11.83 -5.39
N LYS A 116 -11.21 10.56 -5.20
CA LYS A 116 -12.33 9.91 -5.90
C LYS A 116 -13.63 10.67 -5.65
N THR A 117 -13.96 10.96 -4.40
CA THR A 117 -15.18 11.70 -4.06
C THR A 117 -15.19 13.11 -4.66
N THR A 118 -14.04 13.80 -4.69
CA THR A 118 -13.91 15.10 -5.35
C THR A 118 -14.18 15.00 -6.86
N ILE A 119 -13.56 14.03 -7.55
CA ILE A 119 -13.76 13.79 -8.99
C ILE A 119 -15.23 13.45 -9.28
N GLU A 120 -15.85 12.58 -8.49
CA GLU A 120 -17.26 12.18 -8.67
C GLU A 120 -18.21 13.39 -8.57
N LYS A 121 -17.98 14.30 -7.62
CA LYS A 121 -18.76 15.53 -7.49
C LYS A 121 -18.60 16.46 -8.69
N GLU A 122 -17.38 16.60 -9.20
CA GLU A 122 -17.12 17.44 -10.37
C GLU A 122 -17.69 16.85 -11.65
N ILE A 123 -17.69 15.51 -11.79
CA ILE A 123 -18.37 14.84 -12.90
C ILE A 123 -19.87 15.16 -12.87
N VAL A 124 -20.50 15.11 -11.69
CA VAL A 124 -21.92 15.48 -11.54
C VAL A 124 -22.16 16.93 -11.99
N ALA A 125 -21.32 17.88 -11.55
CA ALA A 125 -21.46 19.28 -11.94
C ALA A 125 -21.35 19.47 -13.47
N VAL A 126 -20.34 18.90 -14.10
CA VAL A 126 -20.14 19.03 -15.56
C VAL A 126 -21.28 18.32 -16.35
N ASN A 127 -21.81 17.21 -15.82
CA ASN A 127 -22.97 16.54 -16.40
C ASN A 127 -24.24 17.42 -16.34
N GLU A 128 -24.46 18.11 -15.22
CA GLU A 128 -25.59 19.03 -15.03
C GLU A 128 -25.49 20.23 -15.97
N GLU A 129 -24.31 20.84 -16.09
CA GLU A 129 -24.04 21.93 -17.05
C GLU A 129 -24.33 21.50 -18.49
N THR A 130 -23.86 20.30 -18.88
CA THR A 130 -24.09 19.76 -20.23
C THR A 130 -25.58 19.47 -20.47
N ALA A 131 -26.27 18.93 -19.46
CA ALA A 131 -27.71 18.68 -19.56
C ALA A 131 -28.53 19.98 -19.64
N ALA A 132 -28.13 21.03 -18.93
CA ALA A 132 -28.76 22.35 -19.01
C ALA A 132 -28.55 23.00 -20.39
N ALA A 133 -27.32 23.01 -20.90
CA ALA A 133 -27.00 23.54 -22.23
C ALA A 133 -27.79 22.83 -23.35
N ASN A 134 -27.97 21.51 -23.23
CA ASN A 134 -28.77 20.74 -24.18
C ASN A 134 -30.27 21.07 -24.10
N LYS A 135 -30.80 21.40 -22.91
CA LYS A 135 -32.21 21.80 -22.75
C LYS A 135 -32.50 23.21 -23.29
N GLU A 136 -31.57 24.15 -23.14
CA GLU A 136 -31.72 25.52 -23.65
C GLU A 136 -31.59 25.62 -25.17
N SER A 137 -31.01 24.60 -25.82
CA SER A 137 -30.81 24.52 -27.27
C SER A 137 -31.96 23.81 -28.02
N THR A 138 -33.06 23.46 -27.32
CA THR A 138 -34.27 22.81 -27.88
C THR A 138 -35.50 23.67 -27.66
#